data_AF-A0A969T7H7-F1
#
_entry.id   AF-A0A969T7H7-F1
#
_cell.length_a   1.000
_cell.length_b   1.000
_cell.length_c   1.000
_cell.angle_alpha   90.00
_cell.angle_beta   90.00
_cell.angle_gamma   90.00
#
_symmetry.space_group_name_H-M   'P 1'
#
loop_
_entity.id
_entity.type
_entity.pdbx_description
1 polymer ?
#
loop_
_entity_poly.entity_id
_entity_poly.type
_entity_poly.pdbx_seq_one_letter_code
_entity_poly.pdbx_strand_id
1 'polypeptide(L)'
;MHKKIKTYIGIMLFVISLIVYILTLEPTTSFWDCSEFITCANKLEIAHAPGAPTFILLGRLFSLFAGSPGNVAYTINLLSATASALTAMFLFWIICWFAEKLTANSKRIILSNPKQF
;
A
#
# COMPACT_ATOMS: atom_id res chain seq x y z
N MET A 1 -11.16 -19.25 -9.66
CA MET A 1 -12.00 -18.04 -9.46
C MET A 1 -12.00 -17.21 -10.74
N HIS A 2 -13.13 -16.72 -11.23
CA HIS A 2 -13.15 -15.91 -12.47
C HIS A 2 -12.29 -14.65 -12.32
N LYS A 3 -11.47 -14.34 -13.33
CA LYS A 3 -10.52 -13.20 -13.33
C LYS A 3 -11.19 -11.88 -12.90
N LYS A 4 -12.40 -11.60 -13.40
CA LYS A 4 -13.18 -10.39 -13.08
C LYS A 4 -13.51 -10.29 -11.58
N ILE A 5 -13.91 -11.40 -10.96
CA ILE A 5 -14.27 -11.43 -9.53
C ILE A 5 -13.07 -11.04 -8.66
N LYS A 6 -11.89 -11.56 -8.95
CA LYS A 6 -10.66 -11.22 -8.20
C LYS A 6 -10.30 -9.74 -8.34
N THR A 7 -10.47 -9.18 -9.54
CA THR A 7 -10.25 -7.75 -9.75
C THR A 7 -11.18 -6.91 -8.88
N TYR A 8 -12.49 -7.21 -8.89
CA TYR A 8 -13.45 -6.47 -8.06
C TYR A 8 -13.22 -6.65 -6.56
N ILE A 9 -12.90 -7.85 -6.10
CA ILE A 9 -12.58 -8.09 -4.68
C ILE A 9 -11.34 -7.28 -4.26
N GLY A 10 -10.28 -7.26 -5.07
CA GLY A 10 -9.09 -6.46 -4.77
C GLY A 10 -9.40 -4.96 -4.66
N ILE A 11 -10.19 -4.43 -5.59
CA ILE A 11 -10.63 -3.02 -5.54
C ILE A 11 -11.51 -2.75 -4.31
N MET A 12 -12.40 -3.67 -3.97
CA MET A 12 -13.23 -3.55 -2.76
C MET A 12 -12.36 -3.53 -1.49
N LEU A 13 -11.35 -4.41 -1.41
CA LEU A 13 -10.39 -4.42 -0.30
C LEU A 13 -9.60 -3.11 -0.21
N PHE A 14 -9.20 -2.54 -1.35
CA PHE A 14 -8.58 -1.21 -1.39
C PHE A 14 -9.50 -0.15 -0.78
N VAL A 15 -10.75 -0.06 -1.25
CA VAL A 15 -11.71 0.96 -0.77
C VAL A 15 -11.99 0.81 0.72
N ILE A 16 -12.26 -0.41 1.19
CA ILE A 16 -12.53 -0.65 2.62
C ILE A 16 -11.31 -0.30 3.47
N SER A 17 -10.11 -0.76 3.07
CA SER A 17 -8.88 -0.47 3.83
C SER A 17 -8.58 1.02 3.84
N LEU A 18 -8.78 1.71 2.72
CA LEU A 18 -8.60 3.16 2.61
C LEU A 18 -9.53 3.90 3.55
N ILE A 19 -10.83 3.54 3.58
CA ILE A 19 -11.80 4.14 4.51
C ILE A 19 -11.36 3.93 5.95
N VAL A 20 -11.01 2.70 6.33
CA VAL A 20 -10.56 2.39 7.69
C VAL A 20 -9.32 3.22 8.05
N TYR A 21 -8.31 3.26 7.20
CA TYR A 21 -7.08 4.01 7.46
C TYR A 21 -7.27 5.53 7.48
N ILE A 22 -8.22 6.07 6.71
CA ILE A 22 -8.59 7.49 6.80
C ILE A 22 -9.32 7.78 8.11
N LEU A 23 -10.26 6.91 8.52
CA LEU A 23 -11.02 7.07 9.76
C LEU A 23 -10.14 6.98 11.01
N THR A 24 -9.05 6.20 10.95
CA THR A 24 -8.09 6.05 12.05
C THR A 24 -6.82 6.90 11.85
N LEU A 25 -6.83 7.82 10.89
CA LEU A 25 -5.67 8.63 10.56
C LEU A 25 -5.39 9.62 11.70
N GLU A 26 -4.13 9.69 12.14
CA GLU A 26 -3.69 10.78 13.01
C GLU A 26 -3.65 12.08 12.20
N PRO A 27 -4.44 13.12 12.56
CA PRO A 27 -4.49 14.36 11.78
C PRO A 27 -3.24 15.22 11.95
N THR A 28 -2.42 14.92 12.96
CA THR A 28 -1.25 15.71 13.35
C THR A 28 0.04 14.90 13.26
N THR A 29 1.12 15.45 13.82
CA THR A 29 2.39 14.76 13.94
C THR A 29 2.30 13.71 15.05
N SER A 30 2.49 12.43 14.71
CA SER A 30 2.62 11.37 15.71
C SER A 30 4.02 11.39 16.35
N PHE A 31 4.14 10.70 17.48
CA PHE A 31 5.42 10.52 18.18
C PHE A 31 6.41 9.75 17.29
N TRP A 32 7.70 10.06 17.45
CA TRP A 32 8.82 9.36 16.80
C TRP A 32 8.96 9.72 15.30
N ASP A 33 9.17 8.71 14.46
CA ASP A 33 9.55 8.82 13.05
C ASP A 33 8.54 9.63 12.22
N CYS A 34 7.24 9.51 12.47
CA CYS A 34 6.23 10.18 11.63
C CYS A 34 6.45 11.70 11.58
N SER A 35 6.72 12.33 12.73
CA SER A 35 6.97 13.77 12.80
C SER A 35 8.24 14.19 12.06
N GLU A 36 9.29 13.36 12.14
CA GLU A 36 10.55 13.57 11.44
C GLU A 36 10.34 13.46 9.93
N PHE A 37 9.71 12.38 9.45
CA PHE A 37 9.42 12.17 8.04
C PHE A 37 8.47 13.22 7.45
N ILE A 38 7.46 13.68 8.20
CA ILE A 38 6.56 14.77 7.78
C ILE A 38 7.34 16.06 7.59
N THR A 39 8.22 16.39 8.55
CA THR A 39 9.02 17.62 8.50
C THR A 39 10.03 17.56 7.37
N CYS A 40 10.74 16.44 7.22
CA CYS A 40 11.68 16.22 6.14
C CYS A 40 10.99 16.20 4.77
N ALA A 41 9.82 15.57 4.63
CA ALA A 41 9.05 15.58 3.39
C ALA A 41 8.57 17.00 3.04
N ASN A 42 8.10 17.77 4.02
CA ASN A 42 7.64 19.13 3.77
C ASN A 42 8.79 20.06 3.35
N LYS A 43 9.99 19.89 3.92
CA LYS A 43 11.16 20.75 3.63
C LYS A 43 12.14 20.18 2.60
N LEU A 44 11.90 18.96 2.11
CA LEU A 44 12.84 18.21 1.27
C LEU A 44 14.21 17.96 1.95
N GLU A 45 14.17 17.62 3.24
CA GLU A 45 15.34 17.25 4.03
C GLU A 45 15.50 15.71 4.09
N ILE A 46 16.55 15.25 4.76
CA ILE A 46 16.86 13.84 4.95
C ILE A 46 16.72 13.53 6.44
N ALA A 47 15.83 12.59 6.79
CA ALA A 47 15.65 12.12 8.17
C ALA A 47 16.92 11.42 8.68
N HIS A 48 17.30 10.31 8.05
CA HIS A 48 18.51 9.54 8.37
C HIS A 48 19.22 9.11 7.09
N ALA A 49 20.56 9.11 7.04
CA ALA A 49 21.30 8.55 5.89
C ALA A 49 21.05 7.02 5.82
N PRO A 50 20.72 6.40 4.66
CA PRO A 50 20.74 6.83 3.25
C PRO A 50 19.44 7.48 2.71
N GLY A 51 18.52 7.87 3.58
CA GLY A 51 17.27 8.57 3.28
C GLY A 51 16.13 7.68 2.78
N ALA A 52 14.90 8.23 2.76
CA ALA A 52 13.74 7.63 2.10
C ALA A 52 13.28 8.51 0.92
N PRO A 53 14.10 8.64 -0.15
CA PRO A 53 13.92 9.68 -1.17
C PRO A 53 12.55 9.61 -1.87
N THR A 54 12.03 8.40 -2.12
CA THR A 54 10.71 8.21 -2.75
C THR A 54 9.59 8.72 -1.86
N PHE A 55 9.61 8.39 -0.56
CA PHE A 55 8.62 8.87 0.39
C PHE A 55 8.69 10.39 0.57
N ILE A 56 9.89 10.95 0.66
CA ILE A 56 10.11 12.40 0.82
C ILE A 56 9.56 13.17 -0.39
N LEU A 57 9.85 12.70 -1.62
CA LEU A 57 9.34 13.33 -2.84
C LEU A 57 7.81 13.23 -2.98
N LEU A 58 7.24 12.05 -2.69
CA LEU A 58 5.79 11.86 -2.72
C LEU A 58 5.09 12.64 -1.61
N GLY A 59 5.66 12.67 -0.40
CA GLY A 59 5.17 13.46 0.72
C GLY A 59 5.19 14.95 0.41
N ARG A 60 6.24 15.44 -0.26
CA ARG A 60 6.29 16.83 -0.75
C ARG A 60 5.21 17.10 -1.80
N LEU A 61 4.96 16.17 -2.72
CA LEU A 61 3.86 16.30 -3.68
C LEU A 61 2.51 16.36 -2.94
N PHE A 62 2.30 15.51 -1.94
CA PHE A 62 1.06 15.47 -1.17
C PHE A 62 0.84 16.72 -0.33
N SER A 63 1.90 17.31 0.23
CA SER A 63 1.79 18.54 1.00
C SER A 63 1.37 19.75 0.17
N LEU A 64 1.55 19.73 -1.16
CA LEU A 64 1.02 20.77 -2.05
C LEU A 64 -0.52 20.80 -2.07
N PHE A 65 -1.18 19.69 -1.75
CA PHE A 65 -2.64 19.63 -1.65
C PHE A 65 -3.19 20.06 -0.29
N ALA A 66 -2.32 20.44 0.66
CA ALA A 66 -2.74 20.81 2.02
C ALA A 66 -3.59 22.10 2.06
N GLY A 67 -3.40 23.02 1.12
CA GLY A 67 -4.08 24.32 1.04
C GLY A 67 -3.75 25.31 2.17
N SER A 68 -3.18 24.82 3.28
CA SER A 68 -2.72 25.59 4.44
C SER A 68 -1.61 24.82 5.17
N PRO A 69 -0.65 25.50 5.82
CA PRO A 69 0.39 24.85 6.62
C PRO A 69 -0.13 23.89 7.70
N GLY A 70 -1.30 24.16 8.28
CA GLY A 70 -1.89 23.32 9.32
C GLY A 70 -2.31 21.92 8.84
N ASN A 71 -2.51 21.73 7.54
CA ASN A 71 -2.98 20.48 6.96
C ASN A 71 -1.86 19.61 6.37
N VAL A 72 -0.61 20.09 6.41
CA VAL A 72 0.53 19.37 5.80
C VAL A 72 0.69 17.98 6.41
N ALA A 73 0.65 17.89 7.74
CA ALA A 73 0.75 16.61 8.46
C ALA A 73 -0.35 15.63 8.02
N TYR A 74 -1.61 16.10 7.98
CA TYR A 74 -2.74 15.32 7.51
C TYR A 74 -2.54 14.81 6.07
N THR A 75 -2.13 15.67 5.13
CA THR A 75 -1.93 15.26 3.73
C THR A 75 -0.81 14.26 3.54
N ILE A 76 0.28 14.37 4.30
CA ILE A 76 1.39 13.40 4.25
C ILE A 76 0.97 12.09 4.92
N ASN A 77 0.21 12.13 6.03
CA ASN A 77 -0.34 10.92 6.63
C ASN A 77 -1.33 10.22 5.68
N LEU A 78 -2.10 10.98 4.89
CA LEU A 78 -3.02 10.44 3.88
C LEU A 78 -2.27 9.66 2.77
N LEU A 79 -1.05 10.07 2.41
CA LEU A 79 -0.17 9.29 1.53
C LEU A 79 0.11 7.91 2.14
N SER A 80 0.51 7.87 3.41
CA SER A 80 0.78 6.61 4.13
C SER A 80 -0.46 5.71 4.20
N ALA A 81 -1.64 6.28 4.50
CA ALA A 81 -2.90 5.53 4.49
C ALA A 81 -3.23 4.95 3.10
N THR A 82 -3.03 5.75 2.05
CA THR A 82 -3.27 5.32 0.66
C THR A 82 -2.31 4.20 0.25
N ALA A 83 -1.03 4.32 0.59
CA ALA A 83 -0.03 3.29 0.31
C ALA A 83 -0.32 1.97 1.06
N SER A 84 -0.76 2.04 2.31
CA SER A 84 -1.19 0.85 3.07
C SER A 84 -2.42 0.19 2.46
N ALA A 85 -3.41 0.96 2.02
CA ALA A 85 -4.58 0.42 1.35
C ALA A 85 -4.24 -0.26 0.01
N LEU A 86 -3.34 0.33 -0.78
CA LEU A 86 -2.82 -0.28 -2.01
C LEU A 86 -2.09 -1.59 -1.71
N THR A 87 -1.31 -1.64 -0.62
CA THR A 87 -0.60 -2.85 -0.19
C THR A 87 -1.57 -4.00 0.09
N ALA A 88 -2.69 -3.74 0.78
CA ALA A 88 -3.72 -4.76 1.03
C ALA A 88 -4.31 -5.35 -0.27
N MET A 89 -4.61 -4.49 -1.25
CA MET A 89 -5.09 -4.92 -2.56
C MET A 89 -4.06 -5.75 -3.33
N PHE A 90 -2.81 -5.28 -3.41
CA PHE A 90 -1.75 -6.01 -4.10
C PHE A 90 -1.46 -7.35 -3.43
N LEU A 91 -1.45 -7.40 -2.10
CA LEU A 91 -1.27 -8.63 -1.34
C LEU A 91 -2.33 -9.67 -1.72
N PHE A 92 -3.61 -9.28 -1.77
CA PHE A 92 -4.68 -10.16 -2.21
C PHE A 92 -4.47 -10.69 -3.64
N TRP A 93 -4.09 -9.84 -4.59
CA TRP A 93 -3.82 -10.28 -5.96
C TRP A 93 -2.61 -11.20 -6.07
N ILE A 94 -1.55 -10.92 -5.32
CA ILE A 94 -0.35 -11.77 -5.25
C ILE A 94 -0.73 -13.15 -4.70
N ILE A 95 -1.49 -13.23 -3.62
CA ILE A 95 -1.97 -14.51 -3.04
C ILE A 95 -2.80 -15.28 -4.07
N CYS A 96 -3.75 -14.62 -4.74
CA CYS A 96 -4.58 -15.26 -5.76
C CYS A 96 -3.75 -15.78 -6.95
N TRP A 97 -2.78 -14.99 -7.41
CA TRP A 97 -1.89 -15.38 -8.49
C TRP A 97 -1.00 -16.57 -8.09
N PHE A 98 -0.46 -16.54 -6.88
CA PHE A 98 0.39 -17.61 -6.36
C PHE A 98 -0.38 -18.92 -6.18
N ALA A 99 -1.61 -18.87 -5.64
CA ALA A 99 -2.48 -20.04 -5.49
C ALA A 99 -2.82 -20.69 -6.84
N GLU A 100 -3.07 -19.89 -7.88
CA GLU A 100 -3.30 -20.40 -9.24
C GLU A 100 -2.04 -21.06 -9.82
N LYS A 101 -0.86 -20.51 -9.56
CA LYS A 101 0.40 -21.09 -10.03
C LYS A 101 0.68 -22.44 -9.38
N LEU A 102 0.42 -22.56 -8.08
CA LEU A 102 0.59 -23.81 -7.33
C LEU A 102 -0.36 -24.91 -7.83
N THR A 103 -1.64 -24.59 -8.00
CA THR A 103 -2.65 -25.55 -8.46
C THR A 103 -2.44 -25.98 -9.91
N ALA A 104 -2.01 -25.07 -10.79
CA ALA A 104 -1.66 -25.39 -12.18
C ALA A 104 -0.44 -26.34 -12.26
N ASN A 105 0.58 -26.11 -11.42
CA ASN A 105 1.76 -26.97 -11.36
C ASN A 105 1.40 -28.38 -10.86
N SER A 106 0.60 -28.47 -9.80
CA SER A 106 0.12 -29.76 -9.26
C SER A 106 -0.64 -30.57 -10.32
N LYS A 107 -1.58 -29.95 -11.05
CA LYS A 107 -2.29 -30.61 -12.16
C LYS A 107 -1.34 -31.10 -13.26
N ARG A 108 -0.34 -30.28 -13.62
CA ARG A 108 0.66 -30.66 -14.65
C ARG A 108 1.44 -31.90 -14.24
N ILE A 109 1.88 -31.99 -12.98
CA ILE A 109 2.63 -33.14 -12.45
C ILE A 109 1.78 -34.41 -12.54
N ILE A 110 0.53 -34.36 -12.09
CA ILE A 110 -0.41 -35.51 -12.13
C ILE A 110 -0.63 -35.98 -13.56
N LEU A 111 -0.90 -35.06 -14.50
CA LEU A 111 -1.11 -35.40 -15.91
C LEU A 111 0.15 -35.92 -16.60
N SER A 112 1.34 -35.53 -16.14
CA SER A 112 2.62 -35.98 -16.70
C SER A 112 3.05 -37.37 -16.23
N ASN A 113 2.44 -37.91 -15.17
CA ASN A 113 2.76 -39.24 -14.66
C ASN A 113 1.48 -40.07 -14.41
N PRO A 114 0.80 -40.54 -15.46
CA PRO A 114 -0.49 -41.20 -15.36
C PRO A 114 -0.44 -42.60 -14.70
N LYS A 115 0.74 -43.16 -14.40
CA LYS A 115 0.92 -44.54 -13.92
C LYS A 115 0.78 -44.71 -12.39
N GLN A 116 0.20 -43.75 -11.68
CA GLN A 116 -0.04 -43.84 -10.23
C GLN A 116 -1.48 -44.23 -9.86
N PHE A 117 -2.27 -44.72 -10.83
CA PHE A 117 -3.56 -45.39 -10.63
C PHE A 117 -3.60 -46.70 -11.41
#